data_AF-A0A3S3DTW8-F1
#
_entry.id   AF-A0A3S3DTW8-F1
#
_cell.length_a   1.000
_cell.length_b   1.000
_cell.length_c   1.000
_cell.angle_alpha   90.00
_cell.angle_beta   90.00
_cell.angle_gamma   90.00
#
_symmetry.space_group_name_H-M   'P 1'
#
loop_
_entity.id
_entity.type
_entity.pdbx_description
1 polymer ?
#
loop_
_entity_poly.entity_id
_entity_poly.type
_entity_poly.pdbx_seq_one_letter_code
_entity_poly.pdbx_strand_id
1 'polypeptide(L)' 'MTTRDNGDHNKNGARNNDERRERLAAGIRRQFGTEATTRFLRALPAFRTENDIPDRFRELLDRLDGIESSVAAGGHRR' A
#
# COMPACT_ATOMS: atom_id res chain seq x y z
N MET A 1 -38.93 -30.31 -21.58
CA MET A 1 -37.99 -30.01 -22.67
C MET A 1 -36.95 -29.04 -22.11
N THR A 2 -35.69 -29.47 -22.02
CA THR A 2 -34.62 -28.82 -21.23
C THR A 2 -33.70 -27.92 -22.07
N THR A 3 -33.05 -26.99 -21.37
CA THR A 3 -31.87 -26.16 -21.74
C THR A 3 -32.17 -24.91 -22.58
N ARG A 4 -31.50 -23.75 -22.38
CA ARG A 4 -30.13 -23.48 -21.92
C ARG A 4 -30.07 -22.21 -21.06
N ASP A 5 -29.30 -22.31 -19.99
CA ASP A 5 -28.71 -21.20 -19.24
C ASP A 5 -27.72 -20.44 -20.15
N ASN A 6 -27.99 -19.17 -20.41
CA ASN A 6 -27.18 -18.27 -21.23
C ASN A 6 -26.64 -17.14 -20.34
N GLY A 7 -25.65 -17.46 -19.51
CA GLY A 7 -25.11 -16.52 -18.53
C GLY A 7 -23.61 -16.60 -18.35
N ASP A 8 -22.78 -16.60 -19.41
CA ASP A 8 -21.32 -16.64 -19.16
C ASP A 8 -20.38 -16.02 -20.21
N HIS A 9 -20.81 -15.00 -20.97
CA HIS A 9 -19.93 -14.38 -21.99
C HIS A 9 -19.17 -13.12 -21.54
N ASN A 10 -19.43 -12.57 -20.33
CA ASN A 10 -18.80 -11.32 -19.88
C ASN A 10 -17.59 -11.52 -18.92
N LYS A 11 -17.33 -12.73 -18.42
CA LYS A 11 -16.20 -12.94 -17.47
C LYS A 11 -14.81 -12.78 -18.12
N ASN A 12 -14.72 -12.94 -19.44
CA ASN A 12 -13.45 -12.94 -20.16
C ASN A 12 -12.89 -11.52 -20.40
N GLY A 13 -13.77 -10.52 -20.51
CA GLY A 13 -13.37 -9.12 -20.69
C GLY A 13 -12.84 -8.46 -19.42
N ALA A 14 -13.37 -8.83 -18.26
CA ALA A 14 -12.90 -8.36 -16.95
C ALA A 14 -11.49 -8.91 -16.64
N ARG A 15 -11.29 -10.22 -16.81
CA ARG A 15 -10.00 -10.90 -16.55
C ARG A 15 -8.85 -10.35 -17.40
N ASN A 16 -9.09 -10.07 -18.68
CA ASN A 16 -8.09 -9.48 -19.57
C ASN A 16 -7.68 -8.05 -19.12
N ASN A 17 -8.65 -7.24 -18.66
CA ASN A 17 -8.34 -5.91 -18.14
C ASN A 17 -7.53 -5.96 -16.85
N ASP A 18 -7.82 -6.92 -15.97
CA ASP A 18 -7.07 -7.10 -14.72
C ASP A 18 -5.63 -7.56 -14.98
N GLU A 19 -5.41 -8.52 -15.89
CA GLU A 19 -4.07 -8.95 -16.30
C GLU A 19 -3.27 -7.80 -16.94
N ARG A 20 -3.92 -6.97 -17.77
CA ARG A 20 -3.28 -5.82 -18.41
C ARG A 20 -2.89 -4.76 -17.38
N ARG A 21 -3.74 -4.50 -16.39
CA ARG A 21 -3.46 -3.59 -15.27
C ARG A 21 -2.33 -4.11 -14.39
N GLU A 22 -2.32 -5.40 -14.11
CA GLU A 22 -1.28 -6.03 -13.30
C GLU A 22 0.08 -5.98 -13.98
N ARG A 23 0.15 -6.28 -15.28
CA ARG A 23 1.38 -6.13 -16.09
C ARG A 23 1.89 -4.69 -16.12
N LEU A 24 0.99 -3.72 -16.25
CA LEU A 24 1.34 -2.31 -16.20
C LEU A 24 1.91 -1.93 -14.82
N ALA A 25 1.21 -2.32 -13.75
CA ALA A 25 1.66 -2.04 -12.39
C ALA A 25 3.02 -2.70 -12.10
N ALA A 26 3.27 -3.91 -12.59
CA ALA A 26 4.56 -4.57 -12.49
C ALA A 26 5.66 -3.82 -13.27
N GLY A 27 5.36 -3.33 -14.47
CA GLY A 27 6.27 -2.50 -15.26
C GLY A 27 6.62 -1.20 -14.55
N ILE A 28 5.63 -0.52 -13.99
CA ILE A 28 5.81 0.70 -13.18
C ILE A 28 6.70 0.40 -11.99
N ARG A 29 6.35 -0.61 -11.16
CA ARG A 29 7.18 -1.02 -10.01
C ARG A 29 8.62 -1.34 -10.41
N ARG A 30 8.83 -2.00 -11.55
CA ARG A 30 10.16 -2.33 -12.06
C ARG A 30 10.96 -1.09 -12.49
N GLN A 31 10.33 -0.09 -13.09
CA GLN A 31 10.99 1.16 -13.49
C GLN A 31 11.33 2.03 -12.28
N PHE A 32 10.39 2.20 -11.36
CA PHE A 32 10.60 2.99 -10.14
C PHE A 32 11.53 2.30 -9.14
N GLY A 33 11.58 0.96 -9.13
CA GLY A 33 12.49 0.17 -8.31
C GLY A 33 13.90 0.02 -8.89
N THR A 34 14.22 0.66 -10.01
CA THR A 34 15.60 0.66 -10.50
C THR A 34 16.50 1.45 -9.55
N GLU A 35 17.76 1.02 -9.42
CA GLU A 35 18.71 1.66 -8.52
C GLU A 35 18.92 3.14 -8.85
N ALA A 36 18.90 3.49 -10.14
CA ALA A 36 19.00 4.87 -10.61
C ALA A 36 17.84 5.75 -10.12
N THR A 37 16.60 5.28 -10.26
CA THR A 37 15.41 6.01 -9.77
C THR A 37 15.38 6.06 -8.26
N THR A 38 15.78 4.99 -7.57
CA THR A 38 15.88 4.96 -6.11
C THR A 38 16.92 5.96 -5.60
N ARG A 39 18.10 6.02 -6.24
CA ARG A 39 19.16 6.98 -5.91
C ARG A 39 18.72 8.42 -6.19
N PHE A 40 18.01 8.65 -7.29
CA PHE A 40 17.44 9.95 -7.64
C PHE A 40 16.39 10.41 -6.61
N LEU A 41 15.42 9.56 -6.26
CA LEU A 41 14.42 9.87 -5.24
C LEU A 41 15.10 10.15 -3.90
N ARG A 42 16.05 9.32 -3.45
CA ARG A 42 16.80 9.58 -2.21
C ARG A 42 17.62 10.87 -2.22
N ALA A 43 17.96 11.41 -3.39
CA ALA A 43 18.64 12.69 -3.49
C ALA A 43 17.68 13.88 -3.37
N LEU A 44 16.39 13.69 -3.66
CA LEU A 44 15.37 14.74 -3.57
C LEU A 44 15.04 15.08 -2.11
N PRO A 45 14.95 16.38 -1.75
CA PRO A 45 14.68 16.81 -0.37
C PRO A 45 13.42 16.18 0.25
N ALA A 46 12.36 15.99 -0.54
CA ALA A 46 11.09 15.41 -0.06
C ALA A 46 11.15 13.90 0.25
N PHE A 47 12.20 13.20 -0.21
CA PHE A 47 12.37 11.75 -0.07
C PHE A 47 13.74 11.38 0.52
N ARG A 48 14.54 12.37 0.90
CA ARG A 48 15.72 12.14 1.73
C ARG A 48 15.21 11.50 3.02
N THR A 49 15.79 10.37 3.37
CA THR A 49 15.67 9.84 4.72
C THR A 49 16.35 10.86 5.63
N GLU A 50 15.57 11.72 6.29
CA GLU A 50 16.11 12.50 7.39
C GLU A 50 16.69 11.49 8.38
N ASN A 51 17.96 11.68 8.76
CA ASN A 51 18.63 10.81 9.75
C ASN A 51 17.96 10.92 11.12
N ASP A 52 17.15 11.96 11.32
CA ASP A 52 16.27 12.13 12.46
C ASP A 52 14.81 11.95 12.05
N ILE A 53 13.98 11.41 12.94
CA ILE A 53 12.54 11.27 12.71
C ILE A 53 11.93 12.66 12.74
N PRO A 54 11.25 13.12 11.67
CA PRO A 54 10.59 14.42 11.67
C PRO A 54 9.64 14.56 12.86
N ASP A 55 9.62 15.71 13.52
CA ASP A 55 8.85 15.92 14.76
C ASP A 55 7.37 15.53 14.64
N ARG A 56 6.77 15.77 13.46
CA ARG A 56 5.40 15.34 13.14
C ARG A 56 5.19 13.83 13.28
N PHE A 57 6.19 13.02 12.92
CA PHE A 57 6.11 11.57 13.09
C PHE A 57 6.32 11.16 14.55
N ARG A 58 7.18 11.85 15.30
CA ARG A 58 7.31 11.63 16.75
C ARG A 58 5.99 11.90 17.47
N GLU A 59 5.34 13.03 17.20
CA GLU A 59 4.02 13.36 17.78
C GLU A 59 2.95 12.30 17.48
N LEU A 60 2.97 11.74 16.26
CA LEU A 60 2.04 10.68 15.88
C LEU A 60 2.33 9.36 16.61
N LEU A 61 3.60 9.01 16.81
CA LEU A 61 4.02 7.83 17.54
C LEU A 61 3.74 7.98 19.05
N ASP A 62 4.00 9.14 19.64
CA ASP A 62 3.69 9.42 21.05
C ASP A 62 2.18 9.35 21.30
N ARG A 63 1.38 9.85 20.35
CA ARG A 63 -0.08 9.71 20.41
C ARG A 63 -0.52 8.25 20.31
N LEU A 64 0.13 7.47 19.46
CA LEU A 64 -0.17 6.04 19.31
C LEU A 64 0.18 5.28 20.59
N ASP A 65 1.36 5.51 21.15
CA ASP A 65 1.83 4.90 22.40
C ASP A 65 0.93 5.28 23.59
N GLY A 66 0.47 6.53 23.64
CA GLY A 66 -0.52 6.99 24.63
C GLY A 66 -1.87 6.26 24.51
N ILE A 67 -2.32 5.99 23.29
CA ILE A 67 -3.55 5.22 23.04
C ILE A 67 -3.34 3.75 23.44
N GLU A 68 -2.25 3.12 23.01
CA GLU A 68 -1.92 1.72 23.36
C GLU A 68 -1.80 1.53 24.88
N SER A 69 -1.13 2.46 25.56
CA SER A 69 -1.02 2.47 27.02
C SER A 69 -2.38 2.63 27.71
N SER A 70 -3.26 3.49 27.19
CA SER A 70 -4.61 3.65 27.74
C SER A 70 -5.50 2.42 27.55
N VAL A 71 -5.36 1.74 26.40
CA VAL A 71 -6.06 0.49 26.08
C VAL A 71 -5.54 -0.65 26.96
N ALA A 72 -4.21 -0.74 27.13
CA ALA A 72 -3.58 -1.72 28.02
C ALA A 72 -3.97 -1.50 29.49
N ALA A 73 -4.03 -0.25 29.96
CA ALA A 73 -4.47 0.09 31.31
C ALA A 73 -5.96 -0.17 31.56
N GLY A 74 -6.80 -0.07 30.52
CA GLY A 74 -8.23 -0.42 30.57
C GLY A 74 -8.51 -1.93 30.59
N GLY A 75 -7.58 -2.75 30.10
CA GLY A 75 -7.68 -4.21 30.09
C GLY A 75 -7.32 -4.89 31.41
N HIS A 76 -6.56 -4.23 32.30
CA HIS A 76 -6.08 -4.80 33.57
C HIS A 76 -7.07 -4.63 34.74
N ARG A 77 -8.25 -4.02 34.53
CA ARG A 77 -9.33 -3.95 35.52
C ARG A 77 -10.48 -4.86 35.12
N ARG A 78 -10.28 -6.18 35.21
CA ARG A 78 -11.35 -7.17 35.33
C ARG A 78 -10.94 -8.28 36.27
#